data_AF-A0A950MN91-F1
#
_entry.id   AF-A0A950MN91-F1
#
_cell.length_a   1.000
_cell.length_b   1.000
_cell.length_c   1.000
_cell.angle_alpha   90.00
_cell.angle_beta   90.00
_cell.angle_gamma   90.00
#
_symmetry.space_group_name_H-M   'P 1'
#
loop_
_entity.id
_entity.type
_entity.pdbx_description
1 polymer ?
#
loop_
_entity_poly.entity_id
_entity_poly.type
_entity_poly.pdbx_seq_one_letter_code
_entity_poly.pdbx_strand_id
1 'polypeptide(L)'
;MSLPQAIDYFSRNAGIDHDTAYGEGTRFAMGPGQAIDYLVGKTQIQTLLGLVKDRDGKNFSLRAFHDKLLSYGTVPYSTIRYEWLSDSSWIDRVREPMEPIAF
;
A
#
# COMPACT_ATOMS: atom_id res chain seq x y z
N MET A 1 15.87 12.81 7.56
CA MET A 1 16.96 11.85 7.30
C MET A 1 17.67 12.31 6.05
N SER A 2 19.00 12.48 6.08
CA SER A 2 19.80 12.81 4.88
C SER A 2 20.14 11.53 4.10
N LEU A 3 20.60 11.67 2.85
CA LEU A 3 21.01 10.52 2.02
C LEU A 3 22.13 9.69 2.69
N PRO A 4 23.22 10.27 3.25
CA PRO A 4 24.21 9.50 4.01
C PRO A 4 23.61 8.73 5.19
N GLN A 5 22.68 9.34 5.94
CA GLN A 5 21.99 8.66 7.05
C GLN A 5 21.14 7.48 6.57
N ALA A 6 20.52 7.59 5.39
CA ALA A 6 19.75 6.49 4.79
C ALA A 6 20.65 5.34 4.34
N ILE A 7 21.82 5.63 3.77
CA ILE A 7 22.81 4.62 3.36
C ILE A 7 23.31 3.83 4.57
N ASP A 8 23.71 4.54 5.63
CA ASP A 8 24.15 3.92 6.88
C ASP A 8 23.04 3.09 7.52
N TYR A 9 21.79 3.54 7.41
CA TYR A 9 20.64 2.80 7.91
C TYR A 9 20.44 1.50 7.14
N PHE A 10 20.51 1.54 5.81
CA PHE A 10 20.38 0.36 4.96
C PHE A 10 21.47 -0.68 5.22
N SER A 11 22.72 -0.24 5.31
CA SER A 11 23.83 -1.16 5.58
C SER A 11 23.68 -1.85 6.94
N ARG A 12 23.30 -1.11 7.98
CA ARG A 12 23.13 -1.65 9.35
C ARG A 12 21.91 -2.54 9.53
N ASN A 13 20.78 -2.21 8.90
CA ASN A 13 19.49 -2.84 9.19
C ASN A 13 19.05 -3.85 8.12
N ALA A 14 19.46 -3.67 6.87
CA ALA A 14 19.10 -4.54 5.76
C ALA A 14 20.28 -5.39 5.26
N GLY A 15 21.50 -5.18 5.78
CA GLY A 15 22.69 -5.95 5.41
C GLY A 15 23.11 -5.77 3.95
N ILE A 16 22.67 -4.70 3.30
CA ILE A 16 23.03 -4.39 1.92
C ILE A 16 24.37 -3.64 1.86
N ASP A 17 25.17 -3.93 0.84
CA ASP A 17 26.45 -3.28 0.62
C ASP A 17 26.27 -1.78 0.33
N HIS A 18 27.36 -1.03 0.47
CA HIS A 18 27.32 0.42 0.38
C HIS A 18 26.82 0.93 -0.99
N ASP A 19 27.22 0.29 -2.09
CA ASP A 19 26.86 0.75 -3.44
C ASP A 19 25.39 0.49 -3.72
N THR A 20 24.88 -0.68 -3.31
CA THR A 20 23.44 -0.97 -3.34
C THR A 20 22.65 -0.02 -2.44
N ALA A 21 23.13 0.27 -1.23
CA ALA A 21 22.48 1.20 -0.30
C ALA A 21 22.44 2.63 -0.85
N TYR A 22 23.50 3.08 -1.53
CA TYR A 22 23.54 4.36 -2.23
C TYR A 22 22.51 4.42 -3.36
N GLY A 23 22.43 3.37 -4.17
CA GLY A 23 21.44 3.26 -5.24
C GLY A 23 20.01 3.33 -4.73
N GLU A 24 19.67 2.54 -3.72
CA GLU A 24 18.33 2.53 -3.12
C GLU A 24 18.00 3.86 -2.43
N GLY A 25 18.93 4.41 -1.64
CA GLY A 25 18.75 5.70 -0.98
C GLY A 25 18.50 6.84 -1.96
N THR A 26 19.24 6.86 -3.07
CA THR A 26 19.07 7.88 -4.13
C THR A 26 17.73 7.69 -4.84
N ARG A 27 17.36 6.45 -5.18
CA ARG A 27 16.07 6.14 -5.81
C ARG A 27 14.90 6.61 -4.96
N PHE A 28 14.93 6.34 -3.66
CA PHE A 28 13.88 6.77 -2.73
C PHE A 28 13.83 8.28 -2.52
N ALA A 29 14.98 8.96 -2.56
CA ALA A 29 15.02 10.42 -2.52
C ALA A 29 14.42 11.06 -3.80
N MET A 30 14.62 10.44 -4.96
CA MET A 30 14.07 10.91 -6.24
C MET A 30 12.59 10.54 -6.44
N GLY A 31 12.15 9.43 -5.87
CA GLY A 31 10.78 8.90 -5.98
C GLY A 31 10.10 8.80 -4.62
N PRO A 32 9.69 9.92 -3.98
CA PRO A 32 9.01 9.87 -2.70
C PRO A 32 7.73 9.02 -2.80
N GLY A 33 7.51 8.14 -1.82
CA GLY A 33 6.38 7.20 -1.79
C GLY A 33 6.66 5.83 -2.41
N GLN A 34 7.50 5.73 -3.43
CA GLN A 34 7.74 4.47 -4.15
C GLN A 34 8.26 3.34 -3.23
N ALA A 35 9.07 3.69 -2.24
CA ALA A 35 9.63 2.74 -1.28
C ALA A 35 8.55 2.01 -0.45
N ILE A 36 7.46 2.71 -0.14
CA ILE A 36 6.43 2.23 0.77
C ILE A 36 5.29 1.52 0.05
N ASP A 37 5.12 1.73 -1.26
CA ASP A 37 4.01 1.18 -2.04
C ASP A 37 3.88 -0.34 -1.91
N TYR A 38 5.01 -1.08 -1.88
CA TYR A 38 4.99 -2.53 -1.66
C TYR A 38 4.37 -2.92 -0.31
N LEU A 39 4.85 -2.31 0.77
CA LEU A 39 4.37 -2.63 2.12
C LEU A 39 2.94 -2.14 2.32
N VAL A 40 2.60 -0.97 1.78
CA VAL A 40 1.24 -0.42 1.83
C VAL A 40 0.28 -1.34 1.08
N GLY A 41 0.57 -1.70 -0.17
CA GLY A 41 -0.26 -2.58 -0.98
C GLY A 41 -0.41 -3.98 -0.37
N LYS A 42 0.69 -4.56 0.13
CA LYS A 42 0.65 -5.84 0.85
C LYS A 42 -0.27 -5.76 2.07
N THR A 43 -0.10 -4.73 2.89
CA THR A 43 -0.93 -4.53 4.10
C THR A 43 -2.40 -4.36 3.73
N GLN A 44 -2.71 -3.58 2.69
CA GLN A 44 -4.07 -3.38 2.20
C GLN A 44 -4.72 -4.69 1.74
N ILE A 45 -4.02 -5.53 0.99
CA ILE A 45 -4.54 -6.84 0.54
C ILE A 45 -4.75 -7.77 1.76
N GLN A 46 -3.83 -7.77 2.72
CA GLN A 46 -3.99 -8.56 3.95
C GLN A 46 -5.18 -8.10 4.80
N THR A 47 -5.40 -6.79 4.90
CA THR A 47 -6.57 -6.22 5.56
C THR A 47 -7.85 -6.64 4.84
N LEU A 48 -7.91 -6.55 3.51
CA LEU A 48 -9.07 -6.97 2.72
C LEU A 48 -9.38 -8.45 2.93
N LEU A 49 -8.36 -9.31 2.97
CA LEU A 49 -8.52 -10.74 3.27
C LEU A 49 -9.18 -10.94 4.64
N GLY A 50 -8.72 -10.22 5.67
CA GLY A 50 -9.34 -10.26 7.01
C GLY A 50 -10.81 -9.83 6.97
N LEU A 51 -11.10 -8.68 6.36
CA LEU A 51 -12.46 -8.14 6.25
C LEU A 51 -13.42 -9.08 5.51
N VAL A 52 -12.99 -9.65 4.37
CA VAL A 52 -13.81 -10.59 3.60
C VAL A 52 -14.01 -11.89 4.36
N LYS A 53 -12.97 -12.40 5.04
CA LYS A 53 -13.07 -13.60 5.86
C LYS A 53 -14.05 -13.42 7.02
N ASP A 54 -14.00 -12.27 7.70
CA ASP A 54 -14.91 -11.96 8.80
C ASP A 54 -16.35 -11.81 8.30
N ARG A 55 -16.54 -11.16 7.14
CA ARG A 55 -17.86 -11.00 6.50
C ARG A 55 -18.47 -12.34 6.06
N ASP A 56 -17.68 -13.21 5.41
CA ASP A 56 -18.18 -14.45 4.82
C ASP A 56 -18.22 -15.61 5.83
N GLY A 57 -17.48 -15.50 6.94
CA GLY A 57 -17.48 -16.44 8.05
C GLY A 57 -17.22 -17.88 7.59
N LYS A 58 -18.16 -18.78 7.89
CA LYS A 58 -18.06 -20.21 7.51
C LYS A 58 -18.10 -20.46 6.01
N ASN A 59 -18.62 -19.51 5.23
CA ASN A 59 -18.70 -19.60 3.78
C ASN A 59 -17.45 -19.05 3.07
N PHE A 60 -16.45 -18.57 3.83
CA PHE A 60 -15.22 -18.04 3.27
C PHE A 60 -14.44 -19.12 2.50
N SER A 61 -13.95 -18.75 1.32
CA SER A 61 -13.03 -19.57 0.52
C SER A 61 -11.85 -18.72 0.07
N LEU A 62 -10.63 -19.14 0.43
CA LEU A 62 -9.41 -18.46 0.02
C LEU A 62 -9.23 -18.46 -1.50
N ARG A 63 -9.66 -19.54 -2.17
CA ARG A 63 -9.65 -19.61 -3.65
C ARG A 63 -10.57 -18.54 -4.23
N ALA A 64 -11.83 -18.50 -3.78
CA ALA A 64 -12.80 -17.52 -4.29
C ALA A 64 -12.36 -16.08 -4.00
N PHE A 65 -11.68 -15.84 -2.87
CA PHE A 65 -11.05 -14.56 -2.58
C PHE A 65 -10.00 -14.20 -3.64
N HIS A 66 -9.05 -15.09 -3.95
CA HIS A 66 -8.03 -14.80 -4.95
C HIS A 66 -8.62 -14.63 -6.36
N ASP A 67 -9.58 -15.47 -6.74
CA ASP A 67 -10.25 -15.39 -8.04
C ASP A 67 -10.94 -14.03 -8.21
N LYS A 68 -11.66 -13.57 -7.18
CA LYS A 68 -12.33 -12.27 -7.20
C LYS A 68 -11.35 -11.10 -7.12
N LEU A 69 -10.30 -11.19 -6.29
CA LEU A 69 -9.30 -10.12 -6.22
C LEU A 69 -8.61 -9.89 -7.57
N LEU A 70 -8.21 -10.98 -8.23
CA LEU A 70 -7.48 -10.92 -9.49
C LEU A 70 -8.38 -10.54 -10.68
N SER A 71 -9.69 -10.79 -10.60
CA SER A 71 -10.63 -10.43 -11.68
C SER A 71 -10.78 -8.91 -11.88
N TYR A 72 -10.45 -8.10 -10.87
CA TYR A 72 -10.44 -6.64 -10.98
C TYR A 72 -9.26 -6.08 -11.78
N GLY A 73 -8.18 -6.86 -11.98
CA GLY A 73 -6.95 -6.38 -12.59
C GLY A 73 -6.20 -5.35 -11.72
N THR A 74 -5.38 -4.52 -12.36
CA THR A 74 -4.56 -3.51 -11.67
C THR A 74 -5.33 -2.20 -11.50
N VAL A 75 -6.09 -2.12 -10.42
CA VAL A 75 -6.88 -0.93 -10.05
C VAL A 75 -6.53 -0.44 -8.64
N PRO A 76 -6.86 0.81 -8.28
CA PRO A 76 -6.66 1.30 -6.92
C PRO A 76 -7.39 0.44 -5.88
N TYR A 77 -6.74 0.23 -4.73
CA TYR A 77 -7.32 -0.51 -3.61
C TYR A 77 -8.68 0.05 -3.15
N SER A 78 -8.85 1.37 -3.19
CA SER A 78 -10.11 2.05 -2.87
C SER A 78 -11.26 1.63 -3.78
N THR A 79 -10.99 1.39 -5.08
CA THR A 79 -11.98 0.88 -6.04
C THR A 79 -12.39 -0.54 -5.69
N ILE A 80 -11.43 -1.41 -5.34
CA ILE A 80 -11.74 -2.79 -4.91
C ILE A 80 -12.61 -2.79 -3.64
N ARG A 81 -12.30 -1.94 -2.66
CA ARG A 81 -13.12 -1.81 -1.44
C ARG A 81 -14.53 -1.33 -1.73
N TYR A 82 -14.66 -0.33 -2.61
CA TYR A 82 -15.96 0.18 -3.02
C TYR A 82 -16.80 -0.92 -3.68
N GLU A 83 -16.25 -1.63 -4.66
CA GLU A 83 -16.98 -2.66 -5.40
C GLU A 83 -17.26 -3.94 -4.58
N TRP A 84 -16.34 -4.37 -3.72
CA TRP A 84 -16.46 -5.65 -3.02
C TRP A 84 -17.12 -5.51 -1.64
N LEU A 85 -16.83 -4.42 -0.92
CA LEU A 85 -17.32 -4.21 0.44
C LEU A 85 -18.38 -3.10 0.52
N SER A 86 -18.78 -2.49 -0.61
CA SER A 86 -19.67 -1.32 -0.65
C SER A 86 -19.17 -0.16 0.21
N ASP A 87 -17.84 -0.02 0.33
CA ASP A 87 -17.20 0.98 1.17
C ASP A 87 -16.96 2.29 0.40
N SER A 88 -17.86 3.25 0.60
CA SER A 88 -17.77 4.60 0.02
C SER A 88 -16.90 5.58 0.81
N SER A 89 -16.28 5.17 1.92
CA SER A 89 -15.61 6.10 2.84
C SER A 89 -14.54 6.98 2.18
N TRP A 90 -13.87 6.48 1.14
CA TRP A 90 -12.90 7.27 0.38
C TRP A 90 -13.56 8.34 -0.50
N ILE A 91 -14.74 8.06 -1.07
CA ILE A 91 -15.53 9.03 -1.84
C ILE A 91 -16.04 10.11 -0.91
N ASP A 92 -16.54 9.72 0.26
CA ASP A 92 -17.10 10.65 1.24
C ASP A 92 -16.04 11.66 1.70
N ARG A 93 -14.78 11.23 1.89
CA ARG A 93 -13.65 12.11 2.23
C ARG A 93 -13.26 13.10 1.13
N VAL A 94 -13.48 12.78 -0.15
CA VAL A 94 -13.10 13.68 -1.27
C VAL A 94 -14.28 14.51 -1.77
N ARG A 95 -15.50 14.24 -1.30
CA ARG A 95 -16.67 15.08 -1.56
C ARG A 95 -16.62 16.40 -0.79
N GLU A 96 -15.93 16.42 0.35
CA GLU A 96 -15.66 17.66 1.07
C GLU A 96 -14.55 18.46 0.36
N PRO A 97 -14.73 19.77 0.13
CA PRO A 97 -13.70 20.59 -0.48
C PRO A 97 -12.43 20.53 0.38
N MET A 98 -11.30 20.19 -0.26
CA MET A 98 -9.99 20.29 0.37
C MET A 98 -9.77 21.72 0.87
N GLU A 99 -9.59 21.90 2.17
CA GLU A 99 -9.20 23.19 2.74
C GLU A 99 -7.92 23.68 2.03
N PRO A 100 -7.84 24.97 1.64
CA PRO A 100 -6.64 25.50 1.02
C PRO A 100 -5.44 25.30 1.93
N ILE A 101 -4.39 24.67 1.41
CA ILE A 101 -3.11 24.58 2.13
C ILE A 101 -2.54 26.00 2.16
N ALA A 102 -2.54 26.63 3.34
CA ALA A 102 -1.84 27.89 3.56
C ALA A 102 -0.33 27.62 3.55
N PHE A 103 0.39 28.31 2.67
CA PHE A 103 1.85 28.32 2.59
C PHE A 103 2.42 29.52 3.34
#